data_AF-A0A1I6Q3P6-F1
#
_entry.id   AF-A0A1I6Q3P6-F1
#
_cell.length_a   1.000
_cell.length_b   1.000
_cell.length_c   1.000
_cell.angle_alpha   90.00
_cell.angle_beta   90.00
_cell.angle_gamma   90.00
#
_symmetry.space_group_name_H-M   'P 1'
#
loop_
_entity.id
_entity.type
_entity.pdbx_description
1 polymer ?
#
loop_
_entity_poly.entity_id
_entity_poly.type
_entity_poly.pdbx_seq_one_letter_code
_entity_poly.pdbx_strand_id
1 'polypeptide(L)'
;MIFNRSKDSVFYHTLVEAASNIVEAMQLFRQNVETLQHKEDYAEKLKDLENKGDEFTHLLIRELNSTFVTPMDREDIKELAVKLDDILDGVEACASRFVYYNVEKTTPYLLQFGELLEKVAEHLQEAFIALQKRDFATIQNLVVEINLLENQADRLMRQSVGSLFDEQKDPFELIKMKELYEKLEGVTDSAEDLADVLESVVMKYA
;
A
#
# COMPACT_ATOMS: atom_id res chain seq x y z
N MET A 1 -22.82 -21.92 22.96
CA MET A 1 -22.51 -20.53 22.56
C MET A 1 -22.76 -20.43 21.07
N ILE A 2 -23.73 -19.61 20.66
CA ILE A 2 -23.97 -19.30 19.25
C ILE A 2 -22.92 -18.24 18.90
N PHE A 3 -21.81 -18.66 18.28
CA PHE A 3 -20.77 -17.76 17.80
C PHE A 3 -21.38 -16.81 16.76
N ASN A 4 -21.13 -15.51 16.95
CA ASN A 4 -21.70 -14.45 16.15
C ASN A 4 -21.01 -14.35 14.78
N ARG A 5 -21.30 -15.29 13.88
CA ARG A 5 -20.78 -15.35 12.50
C ARG A 5 -20.93 -14.03 11.72
N SER A 6 -21.85 -13.16 12.12
CA SER A 6 -22.05 -11.86 11.45
C SER A 6 -20.89 -10.89 11.67
N LYS A 7 -20.24 -10.90 12.85
CA LYS A 7 -19.16 -9.95 13.17
C LYS A 7 -17.79 -10.41 12.67
N ASP A 8 -17.51 -11.72 12.68
CA ASP A 8 -16.31 -12.27 12.04
C ASP A 8 -16.28 -11.89 10.56
N SER A 9 -17.46 -11.92 9.91
CA SER A 9 -17.62 -11.48 8.53
C SER A 9 -17.25 -10.01 8.33
N VAL A 10 -17.50 -9.13 9.30
CA VAL A 10 -17.20 -7.69 9.15
C VAL A 10 -15.69 -7.45 9.14
N PHE A 11 -14.93 -7.99 10.10
CA PHE A 11 -13.48 -7.77 10.16
C PHE A 11 -12.77 -8.25 8.89
N TYR A 12 -12.99 -9.50 8.48
CA TYR A 12 -12.35 -10.02 7.27
C TYR A 12 -12.83 -9.31 6.00
N HIS A 13 -14.13 -8.98 5.91
CA HIS A 13 -14.64 -8.26 4.75
C HIS A 13 -14.03 -6.85 4.66
N THR A 14 -14.00 -6.10 5.76
CA THR A 14 -13.41 -4.75 5.77
C THR A 14 -11.92 -4.76 5.42
N LEU A 15 -11.15 -5.74 5.91
CA LEU A 15 -9.74 -5.90 5.53
C LEU A 15 -9.58 -6.17 4.02
N VAL A 16 -10.43 -7.01 3.43
CA VAL A 16 -10.43 -7.28 1.98
C VAL A 16 -10.84 -6.03 1.18
N GLU A 17 -11.84 -5.28 1.63
CA GLU A 17 -12.25 -4.03 0.97
C GLU A 17 -11.17 -2.95 1.06
N ALA A 18 -10.47 -2.82 2.19
CA ALA A 18 -9.32 -1.93 2.33
C ALA A 18 -8.19 -2.31 1.37
N ALA A 19 -7.84 -3.59 1.27
CA ALA A 19 -6.86 -4.06 0.29
C ALA A 19 -7.31 -3.82 -1.16
N SER A 20 -8.60 -3.99 -1.46
CA SER A 20 -9.15 -3.64 -2.78
C SER A 20 -9.06 -2.16 -3.10
N ASN A 21 -9.20 -1.30 -2.09
CA ASN A 21 -9.06 0.15 -2.23
C ASN A 21 -7.62 0.55 -2.57
N ILE A 22 -6.63 -0.14 -1.99
CA ILE A 22 -5.21 0.04 -2.34
C ILE A 22 -4.96 -0.38 -3.80
N VAL A 23 -5.55 -1.48 -4.28
CA VAL A 23 -5.44 -1.87 -5.70
C VAL A 23 -5.96 -0.76 -6.62
N GLU A 24 -7.13 -0.20 -6.32
CA GLU A 24 -7.70 0.92 -7.09
C GLU A 24 -6.76 2.14 -7.08
N ALA A 25 -6.17 2.47 -5.93
CA ALA A 25 -5.21 3.58 -5.78
C ALA A 25 -3.92 3.35 -6.58
N MET A 26 -3.33 2.16 -6.53
CA MET A 26 -2.09 1.86 -7.24
C MET A 26 -2.30 1.76 -8.76
N GLN A 27 -3.46 1.27 -9.21
CA GLN A 27 -3.84 1.29 -10.62
C GLN A 27 -4.02 2.72 -11.13
N LEU A 28 -4.69 3.58 -10.34
CA LEU A 28 -4.84 5.00 -10.66
C LEU A 28 -3.46 5.70 -10.70
N PHE A 29 -2.59 5.40 -9.74
CA PHE A 29 -1.21 5.89 -9.72
C PHE A 29 -0.45 5.49 -10.99
N ARG A 30 -0.42 4.19 -11.31
CA ARG A 30 0.24 3.64 -12.49
C ARG A 30 -0.21 4.32 -13.78
N GLN A 31 -1.51 4.48 -13.96
CA GLN A 31 -2.08 5.13 -15.15
C GLN A 31 -1.69 6.62 -15.23
N ASN A 32 -1.69 7.33 -14.10
CA ASN A 32 -1.37 8.76 -14.11
C ASN A 32 0.12 9.03 -14.38
N VAL A 33 1.03 8.24 -13.79
CA VAL A 33 2.48 8.45 -13.95
C VAL A 33 2.98 8.27 -15.39
N GLU A 34 2.20 7.66 -16.28
CA GLU A 34 2.52 7.60 -17.71
C GLU A 34 2.61 8.98 -18.37
N THR A 35 1.77 9.92 -17.93
CA THR A 35 1.67 11.24 -18.58
C THR A 35 1.84 12.42 -17.63
N LEU A 36 1.50 12.25 -16.34
CA LEU A 36 1.37 13.31 -15.33
C LEU A 36 0.49 14.49 -15.79
N GLN A 37 -0.36 14.27 -16.79
CA GLN A 37 -1.35 15.25 -17.21
C GLN A 37 -2.50 15.27 -16.20
N HIS A 38 -3.08 16.45 -15.96
CA HIS A 38 -4.17 16.63 -15.00
C HIS A 38 -3.83 16.09 -13.59
N LYS A 39 -2.59 16.33 -13.14
CA LYS A 39 -2.07 15.85 -11.84
C LYS A 39 -2.89 16.33 -10.65
N GLU A 40 -3.54 17.50 -10.77
CA GLU A 40 -4.47 18.03 -9.77
C GLU A 40 -5.72 17.15 -9.62
N ASP A 41 -6.42 16.84 -10.72
CA ASP A 41 -7.62 15.98 -10.72
C ASP A 41 -7.27 14.55 -10.24
N TYR A 42 -6.08 14.08 -10.58
CA TYR A 42 -5.56 12.79 -10.12
C TYR A 42 -5.28 12.79 -8.62
N ALA A 43 -4.61 13.82 -8.09
CA ALA A 43 -4.33 13.93 -6.66
C ALA A 43 -5.63 14.00 -5.86
N GLU A 44 -6.66 14.72 -6.34
CA GLU A 44 -7.98 14.75 -5.71
C GLU A 44 -8.62 13.35 -5.65
N LYS A 45 -8.62 12.61 -6.76
CA LYS A 45 -9.16 11.23 -6.79
C LYS A 45 -8.38 10.28 -5.87
N LEU A 46 -7.06 10.42 -5.79
CA LEU A 46 -6.26 9.58 -4.91
C LEU A 46 -6.49 9.95 -3.44
N LYS A 47 -6.74 11.23 -3.14
CA LYS A 47 -7.17 11.68 -1.82
C LYS A 47 -8.56 11.13 -1.44
N ASP A 48 -9.48 11.02 -2.39
CA ASP A 48 -10.78 10.38 -2.15
C ASP A 48 -10.61 8.89 -1.79
N LEU A 49 -9.69 8.19 -2.44
CA LEU A 49 -9.36 6.81 -2.10
C LEU A 49 -8.71 6.71 -0.72
N GLU A 50 -7.79 7.60 -0.37
CA GLU A 50 -7.19 7.68 0.97
C GLU A 50 -8.25 7.91 2.05
N ASN A 51 -9.15 8.88 1.88
CA ASN A 51 -10.23 9.14 2.84
C ASN A 51 -11.12 7.89 3.02
N LYS A 52 -11.37 7.12 1.96
CA LYS A 52 -12.10 5.85 2.03
C LYS A 52 -11.32 4.75 2.75
N GLY A 53 -9.99 4.73 2.64
CA GLY A 53 -9.12 3.85 3.44
C GLY A 53 -9.21 4.16 4.93
N ASP A 54 -9.11 5.44 5.27
CA ASP A 54 -9.30 5.99 6.62
C ASP A 54 -10.63 5.53 7.25
N GLU A 55 -11.71 5.54 6.46
CA GLU A 55 -13.02 5.05 6.89
C GLU A 55 -13.00 3.55 7.26
N PHE A 56 -12.26 2.72 6.52
CA PHE A 56 -12.08 1.29 6.85
C PHE A 56 -11.27 1.12 8.14
N THR A 57 -10.18 1.87 8.30
CA THR A 57 -9.34 1.88 9.51
C THR A 57 -10.19 2.25 10.74
N HIS A 58 -10.96 3.33 10.65
CA HIS A 58 -11.88 3.77 11.69
C HIS A 58 -12.99 2.75 11.98
N LEU A 59 -13.54 2.10 10.95
CA LEU A 59 -14.54 1.05 11.10
C LEU A 59 -13.97 -0.14 11.89
N LEU A 60 -12.78 -0.63 11.54
CA LEU A 60 -12.11 -1.73 12.23
C LEU A 60 -11.86 -1.39 13.71
N ILE A 61 -11.34 -0.20 13.99
CA ILE A 61 -11.11 0.27 15.37
C ILE A 61 -12.41 0.35 16.16
N ARG A 62 -13.49 0.85 15.55
CA ARG A 62 -14.82 0.92 16.20
C ARG A 62 -15.39 -0.47 16.48
N GLU A 63 -15.26 -1.41 15.54
CA GLU A 63 -15.70 -2.78 15.74
C GLU A 63 -14.87 -3.49 16.81
N LEU A 64 -13.55 -3.27 16.87
CA LEU A 64 -12.71 -3.77 17.96
C LEU A 64 -13.22 -3.26 19.31
N ASN A 65 -13.47 -1.96 19.46
CA ASN A 65 -13.93 -1.37 20.72
C ASN A 65 -15.31 -1.86 21.17
N SER A 66 -16.18 -2.25 20.24
CA SER A 66 -17.55 -2.68 20.53
C SER A 66 -17.74 -4.20 20.55
N THR A 67 -16.68 -4.98 20.28
CA THR A 67 -16.75 -6.43 20.16
C THR A 67 -15.88 -7.12 21.21
N PHE A 68 -16.47 -8.01 22.00
CA PHE A 68 -15.73 -8.76 23.04
C PHE A 68 -14.95 -9.96 22.48
N VAL A 69 -15.48 -10.64 21.45
CA VAL A 69 -14.86 -11.81 20.81
C VAL A 69 -14.53 -11.48 19.35
N THR A 70 -13.24 -11.53 19.00
CA THR A 70 -12.72 -11.22 17.65
C THR A 70 -12.29 -12.49 16.91
N PRO A 71 -12.25 -12.47 15.56
CA PRO A 71 -11.90 -13.65 14.77
C PRO A 71 -10.41 -14.00 14.80
N MET A 72 -9.56 -13.02 15.14
CA MET A 72 -8.14 -13.15 15.42
C MET A 72 -7.76 -12.18 16.54
N ASP A 73 -6.49 -12.15 16.92
CA ASP A 73 -5.94 -11.29 17.95
C ASP A 73 -6.24 -9.81 17.65
N ARG A 74 -6.54 -9.05 18.71
CA ARG A 74 -7.08 -7.68 18.55
C ARG A 74 -5.98 -6.74 18.11
N GLU A 75 -4.77 -6.95 18.62
CA GLU A 75 -3.58 -6.21 18.26
C GLU A 75 -3.22 -6.48 16.80
N ASP A 76 -3.31 -7.73 16.34
CA ASP A 76 -3.09 -8.07 14.92
C ASP A 76 -4.09 -7.36 13.98
N ILE A 77 -5.40 -7.36 14.30
CA ILE A 77 -6.41 -6.65 13.48
C ILE A 77 -6.09 -5.15 13.40
N LYS A 78 -5.68 -4.56 14.53
CA LYS A 78 -5.34 -3.14 14.59
C LYS A 78 -4.08 -2.86 13.77
N GLU A 79 -3.06 -3.69 13.87
CA GLU A 79 -1.80 -3.51 13.15
C GLU A 79 -2.00 -3.67 11.63
N LEU A 80 -2.75 -4.68 11.20
CA LEU A 80 -3.16 -4.84 9.79
C LEU A 80 -3.89 -3.59 9.27
N ALA A 81 -4.82 -3.04 10.06
CA ALA A 81 -5.58 -1.85 9.67
C ALA A 81 -4.67 -0.62 9.49
N VAL A 82 -3.77 -0.37 10.45
CA VAL A 82 -2.84 0.78 10.38
C VAL A 82 -1.86 0.63 9.22
N LYS A 83 -1.35 -0.58 8.97
CA LYS A 83 -0.39 -0.80 7.88
C LYS A 83 -1.04 -0.70 6.49
N LEU A 84 -2.31 -1.08 6.35
CA LEU A 84 -3.08 -0.81 5.13
C LEU A 84 -3.22 0.71 4.87
N ASP A 85 -3.45 1.47 5.93
CA ASP A 85 -3.54 2.93 5.93
C ASP A 85 -2.22 3.58 5.46
N ASP A 86 -1.09 3.17 6.07
CA ASP A 86 0.25 3.71 5.79
C ASP A 86 0.62 3.60 4.28
N ILE A 87 0.23 2.51 3.63
CA ILE A 87 0.47 2.28 2.19
C ILE A 87 -0.31 3.30 1.35
N LEU A 88 -1.58 3.54 1.70
CA LEU A 88 -2.47 4.40 0.96
C LEU A 88 -2.11 5.88 1.15
N ASP A 89 -1.79 6.28 2.38
CA ASP A 89 -1.20 7.59 2.70
C ASP A 89 0.11 7.81 1.95
N GLY A 90 0.91 6.75 1.83
CA GLY A 90 2.17 6.79 1.14
C GLY A 90 2.03 7.17 -0.34
N VAL A 91 1.09 6.54 -1.05
CA VAL A 91 0.85 6.81 -2.47
C VAL A 91 0.10 8.13 -2.68
N GLU A 92 -0.84 8.50 -1.80
CA GLU A 92 -1.48 9.83 -1.80
C GLU A 92 -0.41 10.93 -1.70
N ALA A 93 0.52 10.78 -0.77
CA ALA A 93 1.55 11.77 -0.54
C ALA A 93 2.51 11.89 -1.75
N CYS A 94 2.69 10.83 -2.54
CA CYS A 94 3.40 10.90 -3.82
C CYS A 94 2.61 11.70 -4.87
N ALA A 95 1.32 11.44 -5.02
CA ALA A 95 0.46 12.17 -5.96
C ALA A 95 0.41 13.67 -5.62
N SER A 96 0.22 13.99 -4.35
CA SER A 96 0.24 15.37 -3.87
C SER A 96 1.58 16.05 -4.18
N ARG A 97 2.72 15.36 -4.03
CA ARG A 97 4.05 15.88 -4.40
C ARG A 97 4.15 16.22 -5.89
N PHE A 98 3.55 15.46 -6.80
CA PHE A 98 3.57 15.82 -8.22
C PHE A 98 2.97 17.21 -8.47
N VAL A 99 1.93 17.57 -7.71
CA VAL A 99 1.28 18.88 -7.79
C VAL A 99 2.16 19.96 -7.17
N TYR A 100 2.46 19.88 -5.87
CA TYR A 100 3.11 21.00 -5.18
C TYR A 100 4.61 21.14 -5.45
N TYR A 101 5.29 20.10 -5.96
CA TYR A 101 6.63 20.21 -6.54
C TYR A 101 6.63 20.62 -8.00
N ASN A 102 5.46 20.75 -8.62
CA ASN A 102 5.31 21.01 -10.04
C ASN A 102 6.16 20.06 -10.90
N VAL A 103 5.94 18.76 -10.73
CA VAL A 103 6.54 17.74 -11.58
C VAL A 103 5.76 17.72 -12.90
N GLU A 104 6.47 17.92 -14.01
CA GLU A 104 5.88 18.09 -15.34
C GLU A 104 6.15 16.89 -16.26
N LYS A 105 7.11 16.04 -15.90
CA LYS A 105 7.62 14.99 -16.78
C LYS A 105 7.75 13.69 -16.02
N THR A 106 7.22 12.64 -16.62
CA THR A 106 7.49 11.28 -16.17
C THR A 106 8.96 10.91 -16.40
N THR A 107 9.41 9.89 -15.68
CA THR A 107 10.73 9.27 -15.87
C THR A 107 10.55 7.77 -16.05
N PRO A 108 11.51 7.07 -16.70
CA PRO A 108 11.47 5.60 -16.78
C PRO A 108 11.40 4.94 -15.39
N TYR A 109 11.92 5.59 -14.35
CA TYR A 109 11.86 5.09 -12.98
C TYR A 109 10.46 5.22 -12.37
N LEU A 110 9.75 6.34 -12.61
CA LEU A 110 8.36 6.50 -12.16
C LEU A 110 7.43 5.44 -12.78
N LEU A 111 7.63 5.12 -14.06
CA LEU A 111 6.87 4.05 -14.72
C LEU A 111 7.12 2.68 -14.08
N GLN A 112 8.39 2.36 -13.81
CA GLN A 112 8.76 1.10 -13.15
C GLN A 112 8.22 1.02 -11.71
N PHE A 113 8.22 2.13 -10.95
CA PHE A 113 7.58 2.16 -9.63
C PHE A 113 6.07 1.94 -9.74
N GLY A 114 5.38 2.56 -10.72
CA GLY A 114 3.95 2.33 -10.95
C GLY A 114 3.61 0.86 -11.22
N GLU A 115 4.43 0.16 -12.01
CA GLU A 115 4.26 -1.28 -12.26
C GLU A 115 4.55 -2.14 -11.02
N LEU A 116 5.55 -1.78 -10.22
CA LEU A 116 5.88 -2.49 -8.98
C LEU A 116 4.76 -2.34 -7.94
N LEU A 117 4.28 -1.12 -7.71
CA LEU A 117 3.24 -0.81 -6.74
C LEU A 117 1.91 -1.50 -7.05
N GLU A 118 1.53 -1.55 -8.33
CA GLU A 118 0.32 -2.27 -8.76
C GLU A 118 0.42 -3.77 -8.42
N LYS A 119 1.55 -4.42 -8.73
CA LYS A 119 1.78 -5.84 -8.41
C LYS A 119 1.75 -6.11 -6.91
N VAL A 120 2.38 -5.24 -6.12
CA VAL A 120 2.37 -5.31 -4.65
C VAL A 120 0.92 -5.27 -4.15
N ALA A 121 0.11 -4.32 -4.64
CA ALA A 121 -1.28 -4.20 -4.23
C ALA A 121 -2.13 -5.43 -4.61
N GLU A 122 -1.92 -6.00 -5.80
CA GLU A 122 -2.58 -7.24 -6.22
C GLU A 122 -2.24 -8.40 -5.27
N HIS A 123 -0.97 -8.57 -4.91
CA HIS A 123 -0.54 -9.62 -3.99
C HIS A 123 -1.08 -9.43 -2.57
N LEU A 124 -1.14 -8.18 -2.09
CA LEU A 124 -1.78 -7.86 -0.81
C LEU A 124 -3.27 -8.23 -0.82
N GLN A 125 -4.01 -7.85 -1.87
CA GLN A 125 -5.42 -8.22 -2.00
C GLN A 125 -5.62 -9.73 -1.98
N GLU A 126 -4.80 -10.47 -2.74
CA GLU A 126 -4.82 -11.93 -2.73
C GLU A 126 -4.54 -12.50 -1.33
N ALA A 127 -3.59 -11.92 -0.59
CA ALA A 127 -3.24 -12.35 0.76
C ALA A 127 -4.40 -12.15 1.76
N PHE A 128 -5.11 -11.03 1.69
CA PHE A 128 -6.30 -10.80 2.53
C PHE A 128 -7.47 -11.70 2.17
N ILE A 129 -7.67 -12.01 0.87
CA ILE A 129 -8.66 -12.99 0.42
C ILE A 129 -8.29 -14.39 0.96
N ALA A 130 -7.00 -14.75 0.92
CA ALA A 130 -6.51 -16.01 1.47
C ALA A 130 -6.68 -16.06 3.00
N LEU A 131 -6.42 -14.95 3.70
CA LEU A 131 -6.63 -14.82 5.15
C LEU A 131 -8.10 -15.05 5.53
N GLN A 132 -9.05 -14.47 4.79
CA GLN A 132 -10.48 -14.71 4.98
C GLN A 132 -10.84 -16.20 4.80
N LYS A 133 -10.19 -16.88 3.85
CA LYS A 133 -10.39 -18.32 3.57
C LYS A 133 -9.59 -19.24 4.51
N ARG A 134 -8.70 -18.68 5.34
CA ARG A 134 -7.72 -19.41 6.16
C ARG A 134 -6.79 -20.30 5.33
N ASP A 135 -6.44 -19.83 4.14
CA ASP A 135 -5.46 -20.49 3.26
C ASP A 135 -4.05 -19.96 3.54
N PHE A 136 -3.47 -20.44 4.65
CA PHE A 136 -2.19 -19.97 5.15
C PHE A 136 -0.99 -20.31 4.24
N ALA A 137 -1.08 -21.39 3.46
CA ALA A 137 -0.03 -21.74 2.51
C ALA A 137 0.07 -20.70 1.37
N THR A 138 -1.08 -20.21 0.89
CA THR A 138 -1.12 -19.14 -0.10
C THR A 138 -0.55 -17.83 0.46
N ILE A 139 -0.88 -17.47 1.71
CA ILE A 139 -0.33 -16.28 2.36
C ILE A 139 1.20 -16.34 2.45
N GLN A 140 1.77 -17.47 2.89
CA GLN A 140 3.24 -17.63 2.98
C GLN A 140 3.93 -17.42 1.63
N ASN A 141 3.36 -17.93 0.54
CA ASN A 141 3.92 -17.70 -0.80
C ASN A 141 3.84 -16.23 -1.20
N LEU A 142 2.70 -15.57 -0.94
CA LEU A 142 2.50 -14.15 -1.28
C LEU A 142 3.41 -13.22 -0.48
N VAL A 143 3.68 -13.51 0.80
CA VAL A 143 4.65 -12.77 1.62
C VAL A 143 6.04 -12.80 0.96
N VAL A 144 6.49 -13.97 0.49
CA VAL A 144 7.77 -14.09 -0.22
C VAL A 144 7.79 -13.24 -1.49
N GLU A 145 6.71 -13.25 -2.28
CA GLU A 145 6.63 -12.45 -3.50
C GLU A 145 6.60 -10.93 -3.21
N ILE A 146 5.93 -10.48 -2.14
CA ILE A 146 5.94 -9.08 -1.70
C ILE A 146 7.36 -8.65 -1.31
N ASN A 147 8.07 -9.45 -0.53
CA ASN A 147 9.45 -9.13 -0.13
C ASN A 147 10.38 -9.11 -1.35
N LEU A 148 10.15 -9.96 -2.36
CA LEU A 148 10.89 -9.90 -3.62
C LEU A 148 10.61 -8.61 -4.42
N LEU A 149 9.39 -8.07 -4.35
CA LEU A 149 9.00 -6.82 -5.00
C LEU A 149 9.56 -5.60 -4.27
N GLU A 150 9.52 -5.59 -2.93
CA GLU A 150 10.20 -4.57 -2.10
C GLU A 150 11.68 -4.49 -2.49
N ASN A 151 12.37 -5.64 -2.51
CA ASN A 151 13.79 -5.68 -2.84
C ASN A 151 14.09 -5.13 -4.25
N GLN A 152 13.13 -5.25 -5.17
CA GLN A 152 13.24 -4.65 -6.50
C GLN A 152 13.04 -3.13 -6.47
N ALA A 153 12.03 -2.64 -5.74
CA ALA A 153 11.77 -1.22 -5.54
C ALA A 153 12.94 -0.52 -4.83
N ASP A 154 13.53 -1.20 -3.86
CA ASP A 154 14.66 -0.74 -3.06
C ASP A 154 15.95 -0.61 -3.90
N ARG A 155 16.16 -1.54 -4.86
CA ARG A 155 17.20 -1.39 -5.90
C ARG A 155 16.88 -0.27 -6.89
N LEU A 156 15.62 -0.15 -7.31
CA LEU A 156 15.17 0.87 -8.25
C LEU A 156 15.34 2.27 -7.67
N MET A 157 15.06 2.46 -6.38
CA MET A 157 15.28 3.70 -5.63
C MET A 157 16.77 4.07 -5.65
N ARG A 158 17.66 3.16 -5.26
CA ARG A 158 19.11 3.44 -5.25
C ARG A 158 19.65 3.78 -6.65
N GLN A 159 19.19 3.07 -7.68
CA GLN A 159 19.57 3.34 -9.07
C GLN A 159 19.04 4.70 -9.56
N SER A 160 17.76 4.98 -9.30
CA SER A 160 17.12 6.21 -9.74
C SER A 160 17.73 7.43 -9.05
N VAL A 161 17.97 7.37 -7.73
CA VAL A 161 18.68 8.42 -7.00
C VAL A 161 20.11 8.59 -7.51
N GLY A 162 20.86 7.50 -7.71
CA GLY A 162 22.22 7.56 -8.27
C GLY A 162 22.28 8.30 -9.60
N SER A 163 21.33 8.00 -10.50
CA SER A 163 21.23 8.65 -11.82
C SER A 163 20.98 10.17 -11.75
N LEU A 164 20.43 10.68 -10.65
CA LEU A 164 20.22 12.12 -10.46
C LEU A 164 21.55 12.87 -10.23
N PHE A 165 22.60 12.20 -9.76
CA PHE A 165 23.91 12.81 -9.46
C PHE A 165 24.91 12.69 -10.61
N ASP A 166 24.70 11.76 -11.55
CA ASP A 166 25.58 11.56 -12.72
C ASP A 166 25.38 12.63 -13.80
N GLU A 167 24.15 13.13 -13.92
CA GLU A 167 23.79 14.21 -14.83
C GLU A 167 23.93 15.54 -14.07
N GLN A 168 24.70 16.53 -14.57
CA GLN A 168 24.77 17.89 -13.98
C GLN A 168 23.39 18.57 -14.01
N LYS A 169 22.49 18.15 -13.12
CA LYS A 169 21.10 18.54 -13.05
C LYS A 169 20.92 19.78 -12.18
N ASP A 170 19.83 20.47 -12.47
CA ASP A 170 19.27 21.49 -11.59
C ASP A 170 19.10 20.90 -10.16
N PRO A 171 19.71 21.50 -9.12
CA PRO A 171 19.56 21.03 -7.75
C PRO A 171 18.10 20.96 -7.27
N PHE A 172 17.21 21.80 -7.79
CA PHE A 172 15.79 21.73 -7.46
C PHE A 172 15.15 20.45 -8.01
N GLU A 173 15.46 20.08 -9.25
CA GLU A 173 14.96 18.84 -9.84
C GLU A 173 15.51 17.61 -9.12
N LEU A 174 16.78 17.65 -8.71
CA LEU A 174 17.39 16.60 -7.90
C LEU A 174 16.61 16.38 -6.59
N ILE A 175 16.30 17.45 -5.85
CA ILE A 175 15.55 17.37 -4.59
C ILE A 175 14.17 16.76 -4.81
N LYS A 176 13.40 17.28 -5.78
CA LYS A 176 12.05 16.79 -6.08
C LYS A 176 12.04 15.31 -6.40
N MET A 177 12.91 14.88 -7.31
CA MET A 177 12.92 13.51 -7.79
C MET A 177 13.48 12.54 -6.74
N LYS A 178 14.50 12.94 -5.97
CA LYS A 178 15.01 12.13 -4.87
C LYS A 178 13.90 11.86 -3.85
N GLU A 179 13.21 12.89 -3.38
CA GLU A 179 12.14 12.72 -2.39
C GLU A 179 10.97 11.88 -2.91
N LEU A 180 10.66 11.97 -4.21
CA LEU A 180 9.65 11.11 -4.82
C LEU A 180 10.07 9.65 -4.87
N TYR A 181 11.29 9.35 -5.30
CA TYR A 181 11.77 7.96 -5.36
C TYR A 181 11.90 7.33 -3.98
N GLU A 182 12.37 8.07 -2.98
CA GLU A 182 12.42 7.61 -1.59
C GLU A 182 11.01 7.42 -1.02
N LYS A 183 10.05 8.29 -1.36
CA LYS A 183 8.68 8.10 -0.89
C LYS A 183 8.01 6.88 -1.53
N LEU A 184 8.26 6.62 -2.82
CA LEU A 184 7.71 5.45 -3.52
C LEU A 184 8.28 4.13 -3.00
N GLU A 185 9.56 4.10 -2.66
CA GLU A 185 10.17 2.96 -1.97
C GLU A 185 9.61 2.79 -0.55
N GLY A 186 9.38 3.87 0.18
CA GLY A 186 8.68 3.82 1.48
C GLY A 186 7.26 3.25 1.41
N VAL A 187 6.57 3.33 0.26
CA VAL A 187 5.27 2.65 0.06
C VAL A 187 5.46 1.13 -0.03
N THR A 188 6.50 0.66 -0.72
CA THR A 188 6.80 -0.77 -0.81
C THR A 188 7.32 -1.35 0.50
N ASP A 189 8.09 -0.58 1.27
CA ASP A 189 8.51 -0.91 2.64
C ASP A 189 7.29 -1.08 3.56
N SER A 190 6.31 -0.16 3.48
CA SER A 190 5.06 -0.29 4.23
C SER A 190 4.25 -1.55 3.86
N ALA A 191 4.37 -2.01 2.61
CA ALA A 191 3.75 -3.24 2.15
C ALA A 191 4.49 -4.51 2.62
N GLU A 192 5.82 -4.49 2.71
CA GLU A 192 6.62 -5.53 3.37
C GLU A 192 6.27 -5.62 4.85
N ASP A 193 6.24 -4.50 5.57
CA ASP A 193 5.82 -4.43 6.97
C ASP A 193 4.44 -5.09 7.17
N LEU A 194 3.49 -4.83 6.25
CA LEU A 194 2.17 -5.45 6.31
C LEU A 194 2.22 -6.97 6.05
N ALA A 195 3.09 -7.42 5.14
CA ALA A 195 3.33 -8.83 4.86
C ALA A 195 3.94 -9.56 6.07
N ASP A 196 4.84 -8.93 6.79
CA ASP A 196 5.42 -9.44 8.04
C ASP A 196 4.36 -9.62 9.13
N VAL A 197 3.42 -8.68 9.24
CA VAL A 197 2.26 -8.81 10.15
C VAL A 197 1.39 -10.00 9.72
N LEU A 198 1.12 -10.17 8.42
CA LEU A 198 0.38 -11.33 7.91
C LEU A 198 1.10 -12.66 8.20
N GLU A 199 2.42 -12.71 8.08
CA GLU A 199 3.22 -13.89 8.42
C GLU A 199 3.12 -14.21 9.92
N SER A 200 3.23 -13.19 10.79
CA SER A 200 3.05 -13.32 12.23
C SER A 200 1.66 -13.87 12.59
N VAL A 201 0.60 -13.38 11.93
CA VAL A 201 -0.76 -13.92 12.08
C VAL A 201 -0.79 -15.39 11.68
N VAL A 202 -0.22 -15.75 10.52
CA VAL A 202 -0.16 -17.15 10.08
C VAL A 202 0.55 -18.03 11.12
N MET A 203 1.69 -17.60 11.66
CA MET A 203 2.41 -18.38 12.70
C MET A 203 1.59 -18.63 13.97
N LYS A 204 0.68 -17.72 14.33
CA LYS A 204 -0.19 -17.88 15.51
C LYS A 204 -1.37 -18.84 15.28
N TYR A 205 -1.84 -18.97 14.03
CA TYR A 205 -3.10 -19.65 13.70
C TYR A 205 -2.96 -20.88 12.79
N ALA A 206 -1.77 -21.15 12.26
CA ALA A 206 -1.46 -22.33 11.44
C ALA A 206 -1.42 -23.65 12.22
#